data_AF-A0A0F9BRL2-F1
#
_entry.id   AF-A0A0F9BRL2-F1
#
_cell.length_a   1.000
_cell.length_b   1.000
_cell.length_c   1.000
_cell.angle_alpha   90.00
_cell.angle_beta   90.00
_cell.angle_gamma   90.00
#
_symmetry.space_group_name_H-M   'P 1'
#
loop_
_entity.id
_entity.type
_entity.pdbx_description
1 polymer ?
#
loop_
_entity_poly.entity_id
_entity_poly.type
_entity_poly.pdbx_seq_one_letter_code
_entity_poly.pdbx_strand_id
1 'polypeptide(L)'
;MYFRVISMNEMINKIKSSINNEESPKNLKIFEFTKIINPEYTFVGDNVIIDDFCLLYAKEDAPIKIGSWVHLVNFSSCTGGAISIGNCAT
;
A
#
# COMPACT_ATOMS: atom_id res chain seq x y z
N MET A 1 6.50 12.15 -17.60
CA MET A 1 6.45 11.82 -16.16
C MET A 1 7.37 10.63 -15.94
N TYR A 2 8.57 10.85 -15.41
CA TYR A 2 9.52 9.76 -15.16
C TYR A 2 9.19 9.11 -13.82
N PHE A 3 8.73 7.86 -13.83
CA PHE A 3 8.53 7.10 -12.59
C PHE A 3 9.89 6.64 -12.09
N ARG A 4 10.32 7.16 -10.94
CA ARG A 4 11.53 6.66 -10.26
C ARG A 4 11.23 5.26 -9.74
N VAL A 5 11.92 4.26 -10.29
CA VAL A 5 11.90 2.91 -9.74
C VAL A 5 12.80 2.91 -8.51
N ILE A 6 12.18 2.75 -7.35
CA ILE A 6 12.87 2.56 -6.06
C ILE A 6 12.98 1.07 -5.77
N SER A 7 13.99 0.67 -5.00
CA SER A 7 14.11 -0.74 -4.57
C SER A 7 12.90 -1.14 -3.71
N MET A 8 12.50 -2.41 -3.75
CA MET A 8 11.38 -2.93 -2.94
C MET A 8 11.51 -2.55 -1.47
N ASN A 9 12.70 -2.68 -0.89
CA ASN A 9 12.96 -2.34 0.51
C ASN A 9 12.79 -0.84 0.77
N GLU A 10 13.23 0.01 -0.17
CA GLU A 10 13.02 1.45 -0.07
C GLU A 10 11.54 1.83 -0.17
N MET A 11 10.76 1.11 -0.98
CA MET A 11 9.32 1.31 -1.11
C MET A 11 8.60 0.95 0.19
N ILE A 12 8.89 -0.22 0.76
CA ILE A 12 8.27 -0.70 2.01
C ILE A 12 8.57 0.26 3.16
N ASN A 13 9.80 0.77 3.25
CA ASN A 13 10.20 1.73 4.31
C ASN A 13 9.47 3.08 4.22
N LYS A 14 8.85 3.42 3.09
CA LYS A 14 8.06 4.64 2.93
C LYS A 14 6.59 4.46 3.31
N ILE A 15 6.11 3.23 3.36
CA ILE A 15 4.74 2.92 3.77
C ILE A 15 4.64 3.10 5.28
N LYS A 16 3.61 3.84 5.71
CA LYS A 16 3.35 4.10 7.13
C LYS A 16 2.23 3.21 7.65
N SER A 17 2.23 2.94 8.95
CA SER A 17 1.11 2.25 9.57
C SER A 17 -0.16 3.11 9.55
N SER A 18 -1.31 2.50 9.24
CA SER A 18 -2.62 3.14 9.35
C SER A 18 -3.14 3.23 10.79
N ILE A 19 -2.50 2.53 11.72
CA ILE A 19 -2.79 2.54 13.16
C ILE A 19 -2.02 3.68 13.84
N ASN A 20 -0.70 3.73 13.62
CA ASN A 20 0.23 4.74 14.16
C ASN A 20 1.12 5.28 13.04
N ASN A 21 0.96 6.55 12.64
CA ASN A 21 1.66 7.13 11.49
C ASN A 21 3.21 7.20 11.61
N GLU A 22 3.75 6.91 12.79
CA GLU A 22 5.20 6.92 13.07
C GLU A 22 5.85 5.53 12.98
N GLU A 23 5.04 4.46 12.93
CA GLU A 23 5.51 3.08 12.94
C GLU A 23 5.34 2.41 11.57
N SER A 24 6.14 1.37 11.32
CA SER A 24 5.94 0.47 10.19
C SER A 24 4.83 -0.55 10.50
N PRO A 25 4.03 -0.95 9.49
CA PRO A 25 3.01 -1.98 9.66
C PRO A 25 3.63 -3.33 10.00
N LYS A 26 2.99 -4.09 10.90
CA LYS A 26 3.44 -5.43 11.30
C LYS A 26 2.88 -6.47 10.35
N ASN A 27 3.70 -7.46 10.00
CA ASN A 27 3.31 -8.56 9.11
C ASN A 27 2.76 -8.10 7.75
N LEU A 28 3.30 -7.00 7.19
CA LEU A 28 3.03 -6.58 5.82
C LEU A 28 3.83 -7.46 4.85
N LYS A 29 3.14 -8.10 3.92
CA LYS A 29 3.75 -8.87 2.83
C LYS A 29 3.38 -8.24 1.50
N ILE A 30 4.38 -7.79 0.75
CA ILE A 30 4.23 -7.26 -0.60
C ILE A 30 5.10 -8.11 -1.53
N PHE A 31 4.51 -8.57 -2.63
CA PHE A 31 5.22 -9.40 -3.60
C PHE A 31 5.90 -8.58 -4.72
N GLU A 32 6.90 -9.19 -5.37
CA GLU A 32 7.88 -8.55 -6.27
C GLU A 32 7.27 -7.66 -7.36
N PHE A 33 6.18 -8.12 -7.97
CA PHE A 33 5.56 -7.46 -9.11
C PHE A 33 4.47 -6.48 -8.72
N THR A 34 4.36 -6.12 -7.44
CA THR A 34 3.48 -5.04 -6.97
C THR A 34 4.05 -3.68 -7.36
N LYS A 35 3.20 -2.79 -7.86
CA LYS A 35 3.57 -1.41 -8.17
C LYS A 35 2.85 -0.44 -7.26
N ILE A 36 3.60 0.26 -6.41
CA ILE A 36 3.09 1.34 -5.56
C ILE A 36 3.71 2.66 -6.03
N ILE A 37 2.86 3.61 -6.39
CA ILE A 37 3.25 4.96 -6.80
C ILE A 37 2.98 5.92 -5.65
N ASN A 38 4.00 6.69 -5.27
CA ASN A 38 4.05 7.57 -4.10
C ASN A 38 3.68 6.85 -2.78
N PRO A 39 4.49 5.84 -2.37
CA PRO A 39 4.23 5.04 -1.17
C PRO A 39 4.13 5.85 0.12
N GLU A 40 4.71 7.05 0.19
CA GLU A 40 4.59 7.98 1.32
C GLU A 40 3.17 8.44 1.64
N TYR A 41 2.22 8.27 0.69
CA TYR A 41 0.79 8.55 0.86
C TYR A 41 -0.05 7.26 0.95
N THR A 42 0.61 6.12 1.13
CA THR A 42 -0.02 4.82 1.38
C THR A 42 0.12 4.45 2.85
N PHE A 43 -1.00 4.19 3.51
CA PHE A 43 -1.08 3.80 4.90
C PHE A 43 -1.66 2.40 5.01
N VAL A 44 -1.00 1.49 5.71
CA VAL A 44 -1.37 0.07 5.76
C VAL A 44 -1.48 -0.40 7.20
N GLY A 45 -2.49 -1.19 7.54
CA GLY A 45 -2.64 -1.78 8.86
C GLY A 45 -1.75 -3.01 9.05
N ASP A 46 -2.01 -3.77 10.11
CA ASP A 46 -1.25 -4.97 10.42
C ASP A 46 -1.84 -6.21 9.70
N ASN A 47 -1.00 -7.19 9.43
CA ASN A 47 -1.36 -8.47 8.80
C ASN A 47 -2.01 -8.27 7.42
N VAL A 48 -1.31 -7.57 6.53
CA VAL A 48 -1.78 -7.27 5.18
C VAL A 48 -0.93 -7.99 4.14
N ILE A 49 -1.59 -8.57 3.14
CA ILE A 49 -0.95 -9.22 1.99
C ILE A 49 -1.35 -8.44 0.73
N ILE A 50 -0.36 -8.05 -0.07
CA ILE A 50 -0.55 -7.42 -1.38
C ILE A 50 0.16 -8.28 -2.42
N ASP A 51 -0.62 -8.97 -3.25
CA ASP A 51 -0.13 -9.91 -4.24
C ASP A 51 0.50 -9.23 -5.47
N ASP A 52 1.22 -10.04 -6.24
CA ASP A 52 1.81 -9.65 -7.50
C ASP A 52 0.82 -9.00 -8.47
N PHE A 53 1.32 -8.04 -9.24
CA PHE A 53 0.59 -7.29 -10.26
C PHE A 53 -0.51 -6.37 -9.71
N CYS A 54 -0.52 -6.10 -8.40
CA CYS A 54 -1.33 -5.03 -7.85
C CYS A 54 -0.77 -3.65 -8.23
N LEU A 55 -1.67 -2.69 -8.46
CA LEU A 55 -1.33 -1.29 -8.68
C LEU A 55 -1.98 -0.40 -7.61
N LEU A 56 -1.15 0.27 -6.80
CA LEU A 56 -1.60 1.28 -5.84
C LEU A 56 -1.08 2.64 -6.30
N TYR A 57 -1.98 3.59 -6.58
CA TYR A 57 -1.60 4.95 -6.96
C TYR A 57 -2.13 5.96 -5.96
N ALA A 58 -1.28 6.34 -5.00
CA ALA A 58 -1.59 7.34 -4.00
C ALA A 58 -1.08 8.73 -4.42
N LYS A 59 -1.77 9.76 -3.93
CA LYS A 59 -1.35 11.17 -4.05
C LYS A 59 -1.53 11.87 -2.71
N GLU A 60 -0.86 12.99 -2.51
CA GLU A 60 -0.98 13.80 -1.31
C GLU A 60 -2.44 14.20 -1.01
N ASP A 61 -3.19 14.59 -2.05
CA ASP A 61 -4.61 14.96 -2.00
C ASP A 61 -5.57 13.76 -2.05
N ALA A 62 -5.04 12.56 -2.26
CA ALA A 62 -5.80 11.32 -2.45
C ALA A 62 -5.01 10.12 -1.91
N PRO A 63 -4.89 10.00 -0.57
CA PRO A 63 -4.14 8.91 0.05
C PRO A 63 -4.89 7.58 -0.06
N ILE A 64 -4.13 6.49 0.01
CA ILE A 64 -4.67 5.13 0.12
C ILE A 64 -4.52 4.68 1.57
N LYS A 65 -5.62 4.27 2.20
CA LYS A 65 -5.65 3.73 3.56
C LYS A 65 -6.18 2.31 3.54
N ILE A 66 -5.35 1.36 3.95
CA ILE A 66 -5.69 -0.05 4.08
C ILE A 66 -5.75 -0.39 5.56
N GLY A 67 -6.84 -1.02 5.99
CA GLY A 67 -7.02 -1.52 7.33
C GLY A 67 -6.13 -2.73 7.65
N SER A 68 -6.42 -3.41 8.75
CA SER A 68 -5.74 -4.64 9.16
C SER A 68 -6.47 -5.89 8.66
N TRP A 69 -5.76 -7.00 8.52
CA TRP A 69 -6.30 -8.28 8.03
C TRP A 69 -6.89 -8.19 6.62
N VAL A 70 -6.19 -7.50 5.73
CA VAL A 70 -6.62 -7.31 4.33
C VAL A 70 -5.74 -8.13 3.40
N HIS A 71 -6.35 -8.76 2.40
CA HIS A 71 -5.64 -9.42 1.31
C HIS A 71 -6.05 -8.78 -0.02
N LEU A 72 -5.13 -8.04 -0.64
CA LEU A 72 -5.29 -7.54 -2.00
C LEU A 72 -4.78 -8.59 -2.98
N VAL A 73 -5.71 -9.22 -3.70
CA VAL A 73 -5.45 -10.28 -4.67
C VAL A 73 -4.88 -9.74 -5.99
N ASN A 74 -4.22 -10.61 -6.75
CA ASN A 74 -3.55 -10.28 -8.01
C ASN A 74 -4.42 -9.44 -8.96
N PHE A 75 -3.76 -8.53 -9.68
CA PHE A 75 -4.38 -7.62 -10.66
C PHE A 75 -5.37 -6.59 -10.07
N SER A 76 -5.49 -6.50 -8.75
CA SER A 76 -6.25 -5.44 -8.10
C SER A 76 -5.61 -4.08 -8.33
N SER A 77 -6.44 -3.06 -8.57
CA SER A 77 -5.95 -1.69 -8.73
C SER A 77 -6.70 -0.73 -7.81
N CYS A 78 -5.96 -0.01 -6.99
CA CYS A 78 -6.47 1.07 -6.16
C CYS A 78 -6.05 2.39 -6.83
N THR A 79 -6.96 2.95 -7.62
CA THR A 79 -6.74 4.18 -8.41
C THR A 79 -7.99 5.07 -8.40
N GLY A 80 -7.85 6.33 -8.82
CA GLY A 80 -9.00 7.21 -9.07
C GLY A 80 -9.39 8.17 -7.94
N GLY A 81 -8.67 8.19 -6.81
CA GLY A 81 -8.94 9.13 -5.71
C GLY A 81 -8.51 8.60 -4.35
N ALA A 82 -8.96 9.25 -3.28
CA ALA A 82 -8.74 8.78 -1.92
C ALA A 82 -9.52 7.47 -1.72
N ILE A 83 -8.85 6.43 -1.21
CA ILE A 83 -9.44 5.10 -1.00
C ILE A 83 -9.24 4.70 0.45
N SER A 84 -10.29 4.17 1.08
CA SER A 84 -10.24 3.57 2.41
C SER A 84 -10.80 2.16 2.37
N ILE A 85 -9.95 1.16 2.61
CA ILE A 85 -10.32 -0.25 2.75
C ILE A 85 -10.42 -0.56 4.24
N GLY A 86 -11.56 -1.10 4.66
CA GLY A 86 -11.83 -1.46 6.05
C GLY A 86 -11.05 -2.67 6.53
N ASN A 87 -11.11 -2.93 7.84
CA ASN A 87 -10.53 -4.14 8.42
C ASN A 87 -11.25 -5.39 7.91
N CYS A 88 -10.52 -6.49 7.75
CA CYS A 88 -11.05 -7.80 7.33
C CYS A 88 -11.68 -7.81 5.91
N ALA A 89 -11.34 -6.85 5.06
CA ALA A 89 -11.76 -6.82 3.66
C ALA A 89 -10.85 -7.71 2.79
N THR A 90 -11.37 -8.14 1.65
CA THR A 90 -10.64 -8.92 0.62
C THR A 90 -10.97 -8.36 -0.74
#